data_AF-U2YHE3-F1
#
_entry.id   AF-U2YHE3-F1
#
_cell.length_a   1.000
_cell.length_b   1.000
_cell.length_c   1.000
_cell.angle_alpha   90.00
_cell.angle_beta   90.00
_cell.angle_gamma   90.00
#
_symmetry.space_group_name_H-M   'P 1'
#
loop_
_entity.id
_entity.type
_entity.pdbx_description
1 polymer ?
#
loop_
_entity_poly.entity_id
_entity_poly.type
_entity_poly.pdbx_seq_one_letter_code
_entity_poly.pdbx_strand_id
1 'polypeptide(L)'
;MDVDAVRLEIHWFDTDDYYVHYIETRGDASYQCRWDRHPKTDAPRSHFHPPPDAGAAVASSLGTHALEVLFTVLDWVSDRVETLHAA
;
A
#
# COMPACT_ATOMS: atom_id res chain seq x y z
N MET A 1 -11.09 2.21 -17.52
CA MET A 1 -9.80 2.87 -17.77
C MET A 1 -8.73 1.85 -17.49
N ASP A 2 -7.88 1.62 -18.48
CA ASP A 2 -6.76 0.70 -18.39
C ASP A 2 -5.70 1.23 -17.42
N VAL A 3 -4.78 0.37 -17.03
CA VAL A 3 -3.62 0.75 -16.22
C VAL A 3 -2.47 1.04 -17.17
N ASP A 4 -1.98 2.27 -17.18
CA ASP A 4 -0.88 2.70 -18.04
C ASP A 4 0.48 2.34 -17.44
N ALA A 5 0.60 2.50 -16.12
CA ALA A 5 1.81 2.22 -15.36
C ALA A 5 1.50 1.88 -13.91
N VAL A 6 2.37 1.08 -13.30
CA VAL A 6 2.33 0.73 -11.87
C VAL A 6 3.65 1.09 -11.22
N ARG A 7 3.58 1.66 -10.02
CA ARG A 7 4.74 1.94 -9.16
C ARG A 7 4.48 1.40 -7.76
N LEU A 8 5.48 0.72 -7.19
CA LEU A 8 5.51 0.31 -5.81
C LEU A 8 6.71 1.01 -5.13
N GLU A 9 6.43 1.93 -4.22
CA GLU A 9 7.44 2.65 -3.44
C GLU A 9 7.58 2.00 -2.07
N ILE A 10 8.82 1.81 -1.62
CA ILE A 10 9.18 0.99 -0.47
C ILE A 10 10.22 1.75 0.35
N HIS A 11 9.89 2.12 1.59
CA HIS A 11 10.78 2.84 2.50
C HIS A 11 10.79 2.25 3.91
N TRP A 12 11.98 1.97 4.43
CA TRP A 12 12.23 1.36 5.74
C TRP A 12 13.14 2.27 6.56
N PHE A 13 12.84 2.38 7.85
CA PHE A 13 13.64 3.12 8.82
C PHE A 13 14.27 2.16 9.84
N ASP A 14 15.35 2.59 10.49
CA ASP A 14 16.00 1.84 11.58
C ASP A 14 15.17 1.78 12.87
N THR A 15 14.07 2.55 12.93
CA THR A 15 13.09 2.59 14.03
C THR A 15 11.95 1.56 13.89
N ASP A 16 12.07 0.62 12.96
CA ASP A 16 11.01 -0.30 12.52
C ASP A 16 9.76 0.41 11.96
N ASP A 17 9.88 1.69 11.60
CA ASP A 17 8.87 2.42 10.86
C ASP A 17 9.05 2.14 9.35
N TYR A 18 7.97 2.27 8.58
CA TYR A 18 8.00 2.07 7.14
C TYR A 18 6.85 2.78 6.44
N TYR A 19 6.97 2.91 5.12
CA TYR A 19 5.82 3.06 4.26
C TYR A 19 5.98 2.28 2.97
N VAL A 20 4.86 1.72 2.50
CA VAL A 20 4.76 1.04 1.22
C VAL A 20 3.61 1.65 0.45
N HIS A 21 3.86 2.19 -0.75
CA HIS A 21 2.86 2.92 -1.52
C HIS A 21 2.71 2.28 -2.90
N TYR A 22 1.52 1.76 -3.18
CA TYR A 22 1.15 1.25 -4.48
C TYR A 22 0.38 2.31 -5.26
N ILE A 23 0.80 2.58 -6.50
CA ILE A 23 0.22 3.61 -7.36
C ILE A 23 0.04 3.04 -8.76
N GLU A 24 -1.16 3.17 -9.30
CA GLU A 24 -1.50 2.93 -10.69
C GLU A 24 -1.78 4.27 -11.38
N THR A 25 -1.18 4.50 -12.53
CA THR A 25 -1.53 5.60 -13.45
C THR A 25 -2.62 5.11 -14.40
N ARG A 26 -3.72 5.86 -14.52
CA ARG A 26 -4.91 5.50 -15.31
C ARG A 26 -5.42 6.73 -16.08
N GLY A 27 -4.79 7.08 -17.19
CA GLY A 27 -5.04 8.32 -17.91
C GLY A 27 -4.80 9.54 -17.02
N ASP A 28 -5.83 10.36 -16.85
CA ASP A 28 -5.80 11.55 -15.98
C ASP A 28 -6.12 11.23 -14.50
N ALA A 29 -6.31 9.96 -14.14
CA ALA A 29 -6.61 9.51 -12.79
C ALA A 29 -5.50 8.62 -12.21
N SER A 30 -5.50 8.49 -10.88
CA SER A 30 -4.66 7.53 -10.16
C SER A 30 -5.51 6.59 -9.33
N TYR A 31 -5.04 5.35 -9.17
CA TYR A 31 -5.53 4.43 -8.15
C TYR A 31 -4.37 4.12 -7.21
N GLN A 32 -4.52 4.37 -5.91
CA GLN A 32 -3.41 4.26 -4.96
C GLN A 32 -3.86 3.76 -3.60
N CYS A 33 -3.00 3.01 -2.92
CA CYS A 33 -3.16 2.61 -1.53
C CYS A 33 -1.80 2.54 -0.83
N ARG A 34 -1.78 2.69 0.49
CA ARG A 34 -0.52 2.84 1.23
C ARG A 34 -0.57 2.17 2.59
N TRP A 35 0.46 1.40 2.92
CA TRP A 35 0.70 0.86 4.26
C TRP A 35 1.71 1.73 4.95
N ASP A 36 1.36 2.21 6.13
CA ASP A 36 2.17 3.11 6.92
C ASP A 36 2.40 2.53 8.30
N ARG A 37 3.64 2.68 8.77
CA ARG A 37 3.96 2.52 10.17
C ARG A 37 4.79 3.71 10.63
N HIS A 38 4.18 4.60 11.40
CA HIS A 38 4.85 5.75 11.99
C HIS A 38 4.04 6.31 13.17
N PRO A 39 4.65 7.11 14.07
CA PRO A 39 3.91 7.81 15.11
C PRO A 39 2.84 8.73 14.52
N LYS A 40 1.59 8.62 15.00
CA LYS A 40 0.47 9.48 14.61
C LYS A 40 -0.48 9.63 15.80
N THR A 41 -0.96 10.84 16.04
CA THR A 41 -1.81 11.15 17.20
C THR A 41 -3.19 10.50 17.09
N ASP A 42 -3.72 10.43 15.87
CA ASP A 42 -5.14 10.13 15.62
C ASP A 42 -5.35 8.78 14.91
N ALA A 43 -4.30 7.96 14.79
CA ALA A 43 -4.38 6.65 14.16
C ALA A 43 -3.44 5.64 14.83
N PRO A 44 -3.73 4.33 14.73
CA PRO A 44 -2.79 3.30 15.15
C PRO A 44 -1.44 3.48 14.44
N ARG A 45 -0.35 3.12 15.13
CA ARG A 45 1.01 3.27 14.60
C ARG A 45 1.15 2.58 13.25
N SER A 46 0.69 1.33 13.13
CA SER A 46 0.50 0.64 11.87
C SER A 46 -0.90 0.90 11.32
N HIS A 47 -1.00 1.51 10.14
CA HIS A 47 -2.26 1.82 9.49
C HIS A 47 -2.19 1.63 7.98
N PHE A 48 -3.36 1.47 7.36
CA PHE A 48 -3.53 1.30 5.93
C PHE A 48 -4.43 2.39 5.39
N HIS A 49 -3.99 3.04 4.33
CA HIS A 49 -4.72 4.00 3.52
C HIS A 49 -5.31 3.24 2.32
N PRO A 50 -6.63 2.97 2.31
CA PRO A 50 -7.24 2.12 1.30
C PRO A 50 -7.31 2.81 -0.06
N PRO A 51 -7.40 2.03 -1.15
CA PRO A 51 -7.73 2.57 -2.46
C PRO A 51 -9.17 3.12 -2.52
N PRO A 52 -9.49 3.96 -3.52
CA PRO A 52 -8.68 4.29 -4.71
C PRO A 52 -7.72 5.47 -4.54
N ASP A 53 -7.79 6.22 -3.45
CA ASP A 53 -7.16 7.54 -3.32
C ASP A 53 -6.23 7.63 -2.10
N ALA A 54 -5.87 6.50 -1.48
CA ALA A 54 -5.14 6.45 -0.23
C ALA A 54 -5.78 7.34 0.86
N GLY A 55 -7.12 7.32 0.94
CA GLY A 55 -7.95 8.18 1.78
C GLY A 55 -7.80 7.94 3.30
N ALA A 56 -8.90 7.93 4.04
CA ALA A 56 -8.84 7.82 5.50
C ALA A 56 -8.19 6.51 5.97
N ALA A 57 -7.23 6.62 6.90
CA ALA A 57 -6.48 5.49 7.42
C ALA A 57 -7.34 4.57 8.30
N VAL A 58 -7.15 3.27 8.14
CA VAL A 58 -7.68 2.22 9.02
C VAL A 58 -6.56 1.45 9.70
N ALA A 59 -6.85 0.74 10.79
CA ALA A 59 -5.85 -0.08 11.47
C ALA A 59 -5.27 -1.15 10.53
N SER A 60 -3.95 -1.33 10.56
CA SER A 60 -3.27 -2.40 9.84
C SER A 60 -2.73 -3.44 10.82
N SER A 61 -2.85 -4.72 10.48
CA SER A 61 -2.29 -5.82 11.24
C SER A 61 -0.84 -6.14 10.89
N LEU A 62 -0.24 -5.42 9.93
CA LEU A 62 1.14 -5.66 9.52
C LEU A 62 2.11 -5.42 10.68
N GLY A 63 2.99 -6.40 10.88
CA GLY A 63 4.07 -6.36 11.87
C GLY A 63 5.22 -5.42 11.47
N THR A 64 6.39 -5.68 12.03
CA THR A 64 7.62 -4.89 11.80
C THR A 64 8.67 -5.63 10.98
N HIS A 65 8.53 -6.94 10.78
CA HIS A 65 9.53 -7.70 10.03
C HIS A 65 9.47 -7.34 8.55
N ALA A 66 10.57 -6.84 7.99
CA ALA A 66 10.61 -6.28 6.64
C ALA A 66 10.12 -7.25 5.56
N LEU A 67 10.50 -8.52 5.65
CA LEU A 67 10.09 -9.53 4.67
C LEU A 67 8.60 -9.89 4.81
N GLU A 68 8.07 -9.93 6.03
CA GLU A 68 6.65 -10.17 6.27
C GLU A 68 5.80 -9.06 5.65
N VAL A 69 6.17 -7.80 5.91
CA VAL A 69 5.52 -6.63 5.32
C VAL A 69 5.61 -6.66 3.80
N LEU A 70 6.81 -6.89 3.25
CA LEU A 70 7.02 -6.91 1.80
C LEU A 70 6.18 -7.99 1.11
N PHE A 71 6.24 -9.24 1.59
CA PHE A 71 5.50 -10.33 0.95
C PHE A 71 4.00 -10.15 1.08
N THR A 72 3.49 -9.66 2.22
CA THR A 72 2.06 -9.38 2.37
C THR A 72 1.58 -8.31 1.37
N VAL A 73 2.38 -7.26 1.14
CA VAL A 73 2.03 -6.25 0.12
C VAL A 73 2.13 -6.81 -1.28
N LEU A 74 3.14 -7.64 -1.59
CA LEU A 74 3.27 -8.27 -2.91
C LEU A 74 2.13 -9.26 -3.21
N ASP A 75 1.63 -9.97 -2.20
CA ASP A 75 0.45 -10.83 -2.33
C ASP A 75 -0.78 -9.98 -2.68
N TRP A 76 -1.00 -8.87 -1.96
CA TRP A 76 -2.08 -7.93 -2.26
C TRP A 76 -1.98 -7.34 -3.68
N VAL A 77 -0.77 -6.98 -4.12
CA VAL A 77 -0.52 -6.47 -5.48
C VAL A 77 -0.82 -7.54 -6.52
N SER A 78 -0.45 -8.80 -6.23
CA SER A 78 -0.73 -9.93 -7.13
C SER A 78 -2.23 -10.16 -7.27
N ASP A 79 -2.97 -10.24 -6.16
CA ASP A 79 -4.43 -10.35 -6.16
C ASP A 79 -5.10 -9.21 -6.94
N ARG A 80 -4.58 -7.99 -6.80
CA ARG A 80 -5.08 -6.80 -7.50
C ARG A 80 -4.89 -6.93 -9.01
N VAL A 81 -3.69 -7.32 -9.45
CA VAL A 81 -3.38 -7.51 -10.88
C VAL A 81 -4.21 -8.65 -11.46
N GLU A 82 -4.33 -9.77 -10.75
CA GLU A 82 -5.19 -10.90 -11.17
C GLU A 82 -6.65 -10.47 -11.31
N THR A 83 -7.19 -9.75 -10.34
CA THR A 83 -8.59 -9.27 -10.37
C THR A 83 -8.83 -8.32 -11.55
N LEU A 84 -7.86 -7.49 -11.93
CA LEU A 84 -7.97 -6.58 -13.06
C LEU A 84 -7.95 -7.27 -14.41
N HIS A 85 -7.31 -8.44 -14.50
CA HIS A 85 -7.08 -9.17 -15.74
C HIS A 85 -7.79 -10.53 -15.80
N ALA A 86 -8.60 -10.86 -14.79
CA ALA A 86 -9.49 -12.02 -14.82
C ALA A 86 -10.52 -11.83 -15.93
N ALA A 87 -10.50 -12.75 -16.90
CA ALA A 87 -11.37 -12.75 -18.08
C ALA A 87 -12.83 -13.08 -17.74
#